data_AF-W1XUC8-F1
#
_entry.id   AF-W1XUC8-F1
#
_cell.length_a   1.000
_cell.length_b   1.000
_cell.length_c   1.000
_cell.angle_alpha   90.00
_cell.angle_beta   90.00
_cell.angle_gamma   90.00
#
_symmetry.space_group_name_H-M   'P 1'
#
loop_
_entity.id
_entity.type
_entity.pdbx_description
1 polymer ?
#
loop_
_entity_poly.entity_id
_entity_poly.type
_entity_poly.pdbx_seq_one_letter_code
_entity_poly.pdbx_strand_id
1 'polypeptide(L)' 'RQALYFSKIISYAQGFAQLRVASKENNWNLPFADIASIWRDGCIIRSRFLQKITDAYNRDADLANLLLDEYFLD' A
#
# COMPACT_ATOMS: atom_id res chain seq x y z
N ARG A 1 -10.55 -18.56 -2.75
CA ARG A 1 -9.18 -18.04 -2.46
C ARG A 1 -8.91 -16.70 -3.14
N GLN A 2 -9.20 -16.58 -4.45
CA GLN A 2 -9.00 -15.33 -5.21
C GLN A 2 -9.83 -14.16 -4.67
N ALA A 3 -11.12 -14.36 -4.40
CA ALA A 3 -11.99 -13.31 -3.86
C ALA A 3 -11.43 -12.69 -2.56
N LEU A 4 -10.98 -13.50 -1.60
CA LEU A 4 -10.37 -13.01 -0.36
C LEU A 4 -9.09 -12.18 -0.62
N TYR A 5 -8.25 -12.65 -1.55
CA TYR A 5 -7.02 -11.94 -1.90
C TYR A 5 -7.32 -10.60 -2.59
N PHE A 6 -8.28 -10.59 -3.52
CA PHE A 6 -8.77 -9.38 -4.16
C PHE A 6 -9.38 -8.39 -3.16
N SER A 7 -10.27 -8.85 -2.27
CA SER A 7 -10.82 -8.01 -1.20
C SER A 7 -9.73 -7.43 -0.30
N LYS A 8 -8.66 -8.19 -0.04
CA LYS A 8 -7.49 -7.67 0.68
C LYS A 8 -6.79 -6.56 -0.12
N ILE A 9 -6.54 -6.73 -1.41
CA ILE A 9 -5.95 -5.68 -2.26
C ILE A 9 -6.79 -4.41 -2.19
N ILE A 10 -8.11 -4.52 -2.37
CA ILE A 10 -9.03 -3.38 -2.32
C ILE A 10 -8.97 -2.67 -0.97
N SER A 11 -8.99 -3.41 0.13
CA SER A 11 -8.91 -2.83 1.48
C SER A 11 -7.61 -2.04 1.70
N TYR A 12 -6.47 -2.55 1.23
CA TYR A 12 -5.20 -1.85 1.31
C TYR A 12 -5.14 -0.64 0.35
N ALA A 13 -5.64 -0.78 -0.88
CA ALA A 13 -5.72 0.33 -1.83
C ALA A 13 -6.50 1.53 -1.27
N GLN A 14 -7.64 1.26 -0.62
CA GLN A 14 -8.44 2.28 0.07
C GLN A 14 -7.68 2.90 1.25
N GLY A 15 -7.05 2.08 2.10
CA GLY A 15 -6.29 2.58 3.24
C GLY A 15 -5.12 3.49 2.84
N PHE A 16 -4.36 3.10 1.81
CA PHE A 16 -3.26 3.94 1.30
C PHE A 16 -3.75 5.21 0.60
N ALA A 17 -4.87 5.16 -0.13
CA ALA A 17 -5.48 6.37 -0.70
C ALA A 17 -5.88 7.35 0.41
N GLN A 18 -6.45 6.86 1.52
CA GLN A 18 -6.78 7.69 2.68
C GLN A 18 -5.53 8.30 3.32
N LEU A 19 -4.44 7.53 3.48
CA LEU A 19 -3.17 8.05 3.99
C LEU A 19 -2.58 9.13 3.07
N ARG A 20 -2.73 8.99 1.74
CA ARG A 20 -2.29 10.02 0.80
C ARG A 20 -3.06 11.32 0.97
N VAL A 21 -4.38 11.26 1.04
CA VAL A 21 -5.20 12.46 1.26
C VAL A 21 -4.79 13.13 2.57
N ALA A 22 -4.69 12.37 3.66
CA ALA A 22 -4.25 12.90 4.95
C ALA A 22 -2.84 13.50 4.90
N SER A 23 -1.89 12.86 4.20
CA SER A 23 -0.53 13.38 4.01
C SER A 23 -0.52 14.72 3.28
N LYS A 24 -1.39 14.90 2.28
CA LYS A 24 -1.51 16.15 1.53
C LYS A 24 -2.17 17.24 2.37
N GLU A 25 -3.28 16.93 3.04
CA GLU A 25 -4.00 17.89 3.89
C GLU A 25 -3.14 18.41 5.06
N ASN A 26 -2.30 17.54 5.62
CA ASN A 26 -1.48 17.88 6.79
C ASN A 26 -0.01 18.20 6.45
N ASN A 27 0.38 18.21 5.17
CA ASN A 27 1.76 18.43 4.71
C ASN A 27 2.80 17.50 5.37
N TRP A 28 2.44 16.24 5.63
CA TRP A 28 3.32 15.29 6.35
C TRP A 28 4.38 14.63 5.47
N ASN A 29 4.22 14.66 4.14
CA ASN A 29 5.11 13.98 3.20
C ASN A 29 5.37 12.50 3.60
N LEU A 30 4.31 11.74 3.83
CA LEU A 30 4.40 10.37 4.37
C LEU A 30 5.17 9.44 3.41
N PRO A 31 6.19 8.70 3.91
CA PRO A 31 6.94 7.75 3.10
C PRO A 31 6.19 6.41 2.99
N PHE A 32 5.33 6.26 1.98
CA PHE A 32 4.45 5.08 1.86
C PHE A 32 5.21 3.74 1.74
N ALA A 33 6.36 3.73 1.07
CA ALA A 33 7.22 2.54 0.98
C ALA A 33 7.74 2.11 2.36
N ASP A 34 8.19 3.06 3.18
CA ASP A 34 8.69 2.78 4.52
C ASP A 34 7.57 2.33 5.47
N ILE A 35 6.39 2.95 5.39
CA ILE A 35 5.21 2.54 6.16
C ILE A 35 4.87 1.08 5.86
N ALA A 36 4.79 0.70 4.57
CA ALA A 36 4.54 -0.68 4.17
C ALA A 36 5.65 -1.64 4.62
N SER A 37 6.91 -1.18 4.55
CA SER A 37 8.08 -1.96 4.94
C SER A 37 8.09 -2.28 6.43
N ILE A 38 7.77 -1.30 7.29
CA ILE A 38 7.72 -1.47 8.75
C ILE A 38 6.60 -2.43 9.14
N TRP A 39 5.45 -2.40 8.46
CA TRP A 39 4.36 -3.34 8.73
C TRP A 39 4.65 -4.78 8.32
N ARG A 40 5.78 -5.08 7.66
CA ARG A 40 6.15 -6.46 7.31
C ARG A 40 6.49 -7.32 8.51
N ASP A 41 6.86 -6.71 9.64
CA ASP A 41 7.24 -7.43 10.86
C ASP A 41 6.66 -6.77 12.13
N GLY A 42 6.54 -7.55 13.21
CA GLY A 42 6.08 -7.08 14.53
C GLY A 42 4.57 -6.80 14.66
N CYS A 43 3.89 -6.35 13.60
CA CYS A 43 2.46 -6.03 13.67
C CYS A 43 1.55 -7.25 13.36
N ILE A 44 0.24 -7.14 13.67
CA ILE A 44 -0.75 -8.20 13.43
C ILE A 44 -1.00 -8.43 11.94
N ILE A 45 -0.99 -7.35 11.14
CA ILE A 45 -1.29 -7.40 9.70
C ILE A 45 -0.11 -7.86 8.82
N ARG A 46 1.02 -8.23 9.45
CA ARG A 46 2.25 -8.66 8.79
C ARG A 46 1.99 -9.75 7.77
N SER A 47 2.54 -9.59 6.56
CA SER A 47 2.42 -10.59 5.50
C SER A 47 3.40 -10.35 4.37
N ARG A 48 3.75 -11.40 3.61
CA ARG A 48 4.54 -11.28 2.37
C ARG A 48 3.92 -10.35 1.33
N PHE A 49 2.61 -10.11 1.43
CA PHE A 49 1.88 -9.15 0.60
C PHE A 49 2.37 -7.71 0.77
N LEU A 50 2.78 -7.32 1.98
CA LEU A 50 3.29 -5.97 2.24
C LEU A 50 4.62 -5.69 1.53
N GLN A 51 5.39 -6.73 1.18
CA GLN A 51 6.54 -6.57 0.29
C GLN A 51 6.11 -6.02 -1.08
N LYS A 52 5.00 -6.52 -1.64
CA LYS A 52 4.50 -6.09 -2.95
C LYS A 52 4.05 -4.63 -2.94
N ILE A 53 3.45 -4.19 -1.85
CA ILE A 53 3.11 -2.76 -1.63
C ILE A 53 4.37 -1.92 -1.50
N THR A 54 5.37 -2.39 -0.75
CA THR A 54 6.67 -1.71 -0.61
C THR A 54 7.33 -1.56 -1.99
N ASP A 55 7.34 -2.64 -2.78
CA ASP A 55 7.91 -2.65 -4.13
C ASP A 55 7.17 -1.68 -5.07
N ALA A 56 5.83 -1.61 -4.98
CA ALA A 56 5.02 -0.69 -5.78
C ALA A 56 5.37 0.78 -5.48
N TYR A 57 5.45 1.16 -4.20
CA TYR A 57 5.84 2.52 -3.83
C TYR A 57 7.33 2.84 -4.04
N ASN A 58 8.20 1.82 -4.08
CA ASN A 58 9.59 2.00 -4.49
C ASN A 58 9.72 2.23 -6.00
N ARG A 59 8.83 1.63 -6.82
CA ARG A 59 8.76 1.89 -8.26
C ARG A 59 8.21 3.28 -8.56
N ASP A 60 7.13 3.65 -7.88
CA ASP A 60 6.48 4.95 -8.03
C ASP A 60 6.04 5.49 -6.66
N ALA A 61 6.78 6.46 -6.13
CA ALA A 61 6.48 7.07 -4.84
C ALA A 61 5.16 7.88 -4.86
N ASP A 62 4.78 8.40 -6.03
CA ASP A 62 3.59 9.22 -6.24
C ASP A 62 2.36 8.41 -6.67
N LEU A 63 2.47 7.08 -6.68
CA LEU A 63 1.47 6.12 -7.19
C LEU A 63 0.06 6.37 -6.66
N ALA A 64 -0.81 7.03 -7.41
CA ALA A 64 -2.11 7.53 -6.96
C ALA A 64 -3.03 6.48 -6.30
N ASN A 65 -2.92 5.22 -6.71
CA ASN A 65 -3.62 4.09 -6.11
C ASN A 65 -2.84 2.79 -6.35
N LEU A 66 -2.84 1.87 -5.37
CA LEU A 66 -2.20 0.56 -5.50
C LEU A 66 -2.71 -0.26 -6.68
N LEU A 67 -3.97 -0.08 -7.08
CA LEU A 67 -4.57 -0.78 -8.22
C LEU A 67 -3.97 -0.40 -9.58
N LEU A 68 -3.16 0.68 -9.64
CA LEU A 68 -2.53 1.14 -10.87
C LEU A 68 -1.13 0.53 -11.09
N ASP A 69 -0.58 -0.13 -10.07
CA ASP A 69 0.71 -0.79 -10.19
C ASP A 69 0.55 -2.13 -10.93
N GLU A 70 1.54 -2.44 -11.79
CA GLU A 70 1.52 -3.59 -12.69
C GLU A 70 1.27 -4.92 -11.98
N TYR A 71 1.74 -5.08 -10.74
CA TYR A 71 1.53 -6.32 -9.99
C TYR A 71 0.08 -6.54 -9.55
N PHE A 72 -0.69 -5.46 -9.36
CA PHE A 72 -2.07 -5.53 -8.87
C PHE A 72 -3.12 -5.43 -10.00
N LEU A 73 -2.69 -5.15 -11.23
CA LEU A 73 -3.53 -5.17 -12.43
C LEU A 73 -3.77 -6.58 -12.99
N ASP A 74 -2.90 -7.54 -12.66
CA ASP A 74 -2.99 -8.97 -13.03
C ASP A 74 -3.81 -9.79 -12.00
#